data_AF-A0AAV6C6R8-F1
#
_entry.id   AF-A0AAV6C6R8-F1
#
_cell.length_a   1.000
_cell.length_b   1.000
_cell.length_c   1.000
_cell.angle_alpha   90.00
_cell.angle_beta   90.00
_cell.angle_gamma   90.00
#
_symmetry.space_group_name_H-M   'P 1'
#
loop_
_entity.id
_entity.type
_entity.pdbx_description
1 polymer ?
#
loop_
_entity_poly.entity_id
_entity_poly.type
_entity_poly.pdbx_seq_one_letter_code
_entity_poly.pdbx_strand_id
1 'polypeptide(L)'
;MIAKRIQFHVQMLPRKVLLIAFVFLVLSLPAVAQQATPSSGPPPPPPPEQQVNPSQGPPPPPPEPVFDPYHAQKSIEVGKFYMDKGDYDAAINRFEDAARYQPKLALPWELMGEAWEKKHDKGKALAAYKKFLELLPHGADLDKIRKRVAKLEQDMAREAPKSQ
;
A
#
# COMPACT_ATOMS: atom_id res chain seq x y z
N MET A 1 20.49 50.92 -45.02
CA MET A 1 19.12 51.48 -45.01
C MET A 1 18.16 50.34 -45.29
N ILE A 2 17.61 49.74 -44.23
CA ILE A 2 16.20 49.82 -43.80
C ILE A 2 15.22 49.14 -44.77
N ALA A 3 14.80 47.93 -44.40
CA ALA A 3 13.48 47.31 -44.59
C ALA A 3 13.68 45.81 -44.28
N LYS A 4 12.91 45.13 -43.43
CA LYS A 4 11.47 44.97 -43.56
C LYS A 4 10.90 44.46 -42.24
N ARG A 5 9.90 45.17 -41.77
CA ARG A 5 8.94 44.84 -40.72
C ARG A 5 7.99 43.78 -41.29
N ILE A 6 7.92 42.59 -40.70
CA ILE A 6 6.85 41.63 -40.99
C ILE A 6 6.30 41.12 -39.66
N GLN A 7 5.12 41.67 -39.33
CA GLN A 7 4.21 41.14 -38.34
C GLN A 7 3.90 39.68 -38.69
N PHE A 8 4.09 38.74 -37.77
CA PHE A 8 3.47 37.44 -37.91
C PHE A 8 2.06 37.48 -37.33
N HIS A 9 1.16 37.22 -38.26
CA HIS A 9 -0.28 37.30 -38.19
C HIS A 9 -0.82 36.13 -37.36
N VAL A 10 -1.73 36.44 -36.44
CA VAL A 10 -2.65 35.50 -35.80
C VAL A 10 -3.37 34.68 -36.88
N GLN A 11 -3.28 33.35 -36.80
CA GLN A 11 -4.22 32.46 -37.48
C GLN A 11 -5.22 31.92 -36.44
N MET A 12 -6.41 32.53 -36.45
CA MET A 12 -7.63 32.00 -35.87
C MET A 12 -8.24 30.94 -36.82
N LEU A 13 -8.64 29.79 -36.25
CA LEU A 13 -9.93 29.06 -36.38
C LEU A 13 -10.75 29.11 -37.70
N PRO A 14 -11.43 28.01 -38.12
CA PRO A 14 -12.80 27.72 -37.62
C PRO A 14 -13.15 26.21 -37.51
N ARG A 15 -13.86 25.72 -36.46
CA ARG A 15 -15.32 25.68 -36.29
C ARG A 15 -16.13 25.17 -37.53
N LYS A 16 -16.65 23.94 -37.39
CA LYS A 16 -17.90 23.40 -37.97
C LYS A 16 -17.89 22.92 -39.44
N VAL A 17 -17.79 21.60 -39.65
CA VAL A 17 -18.65 20.80 -40.55
C VAL A 17 -18.64 19.37 -39.96
N LEU A 18 -19.63 18.87 -39.22
CA LEU A 18 -21.09 18.75 -39.39
C LEU A 18 -21.51 17.48 -40.15
N LEU A 19 -22.03 16.52 -39.37
CA LEU A 19 -23.17 15.61 -39.60
C LEU A 19 -23.15 14.59 -40.75
N ILE A 20 -23.20 13.30 -40.37
CA ILE A 20 -24.31 12.36 -40.67
C ILE A 20 -24.43 11.42 -39.45
N ALA A 21 -25.29 11.67 -38.45
CA ALA A 21 -26.72 11.33 -38.38
C ALA A 21 -27.03 9.81 -38.40
N PHE A 22 -27.12 9.20 -37.21
CA PHE A 22 -28.17 8.20 -36.93
C PHE A 22 -28.81 8.56 -35.59
N VAL A 23 -30.02 9.10 -35.70
CA VAL A 23 -30.97 9.36 -34.61
C VAL A 23 -31.57 8.04 -34.14
N PHE A 24 -32.15 8.08 -32.94
CA PHE A 24 -32.93 7.07 -32.18
C PHE A 24 -32.09 6.39 -31.11
N LEU A 25 -32.40 6.44 -29.82
CA LEU A 25 -33.53 6.95 -29.04
C LEU A 25 -33.10 6.76 -27.56
N VAL A 26 -33.74 7.46 -26.64
CA VAL A 26 -33.82 7.13 -25.18
C VAL A 26 -32.84 7.87 -24.26
N LEU A 27 -33.32 9.05 -23.88
CA LEU A 27 -33.55 9.52 -22.50
C LEU A 27 -32.36 9.96 -21.61
N SER A 28 -32.36 11.28 -21.45
CA SER A 28 -31.85 12.09 -20.33
C SER A 28 -31.77 11.39 -18.97
N LEU A 29 -30.59 11.50 -18.34
CA LEU A 29 -30.47 11.68 -16.90
C LEU A 29 -29.40 12.74 -16.61
N PRO A 30 -29.69 13.79 -15.82
CA PRO A 30 -28.64 14.63 -15.25
C PRO A 30 -27.95 13.86 -14.11
N ALA A 31 -26.63 13.80 -14.18
CA ALA A 31 -25.75 13.27 -13.16
C ALA A 31 -25.80 14.14 -11.91
N VAL A 32 -26.45 13.65 -10.85
CA VAL A 32 -26.25 14.12 -9.48
C VAL A 32 -26.09 12.89 -8.59
N ALA A 33 -25.00 12.88 -7.84
CA ALA A 33 -24.67 12.01 -6.71
C ALA A 33 -24.44 10.52 -6.99
N GLN A 34 -23.20 10.15 -7.33
CA GLN A 34 -22.64 8.88 -6.87
C GLN A 34 -21.69 9.16 -5.71
N GLN A 35 -22.26 9.28 -4.50
CA GLN A 35 -21.55 8.76 -3.34
C GLN A 35 -21.48 7.25 -3.54
N ALA A 36 -20.27 6.72 -3.68
CA ALA A 36 -20.03 5.29 -3.65
C ALA A 36 -20.42 4.76 -2.26
N THR A 37 -21.65 4.29 -2.12
CA THR A 37 -22.01 3.37 -1.05
C THR A 37 -21.26 2.06 -1.33
N PRO A 38 -20.39 1.57 -0.44
CA PRO A 38 -19.79 0.26 -0.63
C PRO A 38 -20.89 -0.81 -0.65
N SER A 39 -20.99 -1.42 -1.82
CA SER A 39 -21.65 -2.69 -2.19
C SER A 39 -22.35 -3.46 -1.05
N SER A 40 -23.68 -3.37 -1.01
CA SER A 40 -24.54 -4.33 -0.34
C SER A 40 -24.86 -5.49 -1.31
N GLY A 41 -23.86 -6.33 -1.57
CA GLY A 41 -24.12 -7.66 -2.14
C GLY A 41 -24.60 -8.60 -1.04
N PRO A 42 -25.47 -9.59 -1.33
CA PRO A 42 -25.78 -10.64 -0.36
C PRO A 42 -24.48 -11.36 0.05
N PRO A 43 -24.32 -11.74 1.33
CA PRO A 43 -23.13 -12.43 1.79
C PRO A 43 -22.93 -13.72 0.99
N PRO A 44 -21.68 -14.15 0.73
CA PRO A 44 -21.41 -15.39 0.02
C PRO A 44 -22.04 -16.58 0.78
N PRO A 45 -22.54 -17.61 0.06
CA PRO A 45 -23.13 -18.78 0.69
C PRO A 45 -22.09 -19.51 1.57
N PRO A 46 -22.53 -20.15 2.66
CA PRO A 46 -21.63 -20.87 3.56
C PRO A 46 -20.89 -22.00 2.82
N PRO A 47 -19.65 -22.34 3.21
CA PRO A 47 -18.94 -23.50 2.69
C PRO A 47 -19.73 -24.80 2.92
N PRO A 48 -19.55 -25.84 2.08
CA PRO A 48 -20.18 -27.14 2.29
C PRO A 48 -19.86 -27.66 3.70
N GLU A 49 -20.90 -28.04 4.45
CA GLU A 49 -20.78 -28.57 5.80
C GLU A 49 -19.88 -29.81 5.79
N GLN A 50 -18.60 -29.64 6.14
CA GLN A 50 -17.79 -30.77 6.59
C GLN A 50 -18.47 -31.35 7.82
N GLN A 51 -18.59 -32.67 7.92
CA GLN A 51 -19.21 -33.35 9.07
C GLN A 51 -18.53 -32.92 10.37
N VAL A 52 -19.06 -31.88 11.01
CA VAL A 52 -18.58 -31.36 12.28
C VAL A 52 -19.04 -32.34 13.34
N ASN A 53 -18.08 -32.96 14.02
CA ASN A 53 -18.32 -33.71 15.24
C ASN A 53 -19.15 -32.81 16.20
N PRO A 54 -20.34 -33.23 16.67
CA PRO A 54 -21.27 -32.38 17.43
C PRO A 54 -20.72 -31.83 18.76
N SER A 55 -19.48 -32.17 19.12
CA SER A 55 -18.73 -31.64 20.27
C SER A 55 -18.04 -30.30 19.99
N GLN A 56 -18.05 -29.80 18.75
CA GLN A 56 -17.45 -28.52 18.38
C GLN A 56 -18.54 -27.57 17.91
N GLY A 57 -18.71 -26.44 18.62
CA GLY A 57 -19.57 -25.34 18.18
C GLY A 57 -19.16 -24.79 16.82
N PRO A 58 -19.95 -23.89 16.21
CA PRO A 58 -19.58 -23.27 14.94
C PRO A 58 -18.15 -22.69 15.04
N PRO A 59 -17.31 -22.83 13.99
CA PRO A 59 -16.00 -22.23 13.99
C PRO A 59 -16.15 -20.73 14.30
N PRO A 60 -15.30 -20.16 15.17
CA PRO A 60 -15.40 -18.74 15.48
C PRO A 60 -15.32 -17.93 14.18
N PRO A 61 -16.08 -16.83 14.07
CA PRO A 61 -15.96 -15.95 12.91
C PRO A 61 -14.48 -15.55 12.73
N PRO A 62 -13.99 -15.41 11.49
CA PRO A 62 -12.65 -14.90 11.26
C PRO A 62 -12.50 -13.59 12.05
N PRO A 63 -11.38 -13.39 12.77
CA PRO A 63 -11.21 -12.22 13.61
C PRO A 63 -11.40 -10.97 12.76
N GLU A 64 -12.35 -10.13 13.13
CA GLU A 64 -12.53 -8.84 12.46
C GLU A 64 -11.22 -8.04 12.56
N PRO A 65 -10.90 -7.16 11.58
CA PRO A 65 -9.77 -6.25 11.70
C PRO A 65 -9.94 -5.37 12.95
N VAL A 66 -9.35 -5.77 14.09
CA VAL A 66 -9.47 -5.06 15.35
C VAL A 66 -8.45 -3.93 15.37
N PHE A 67 -8.91 -2.69 15.25
CA PHE A 67 -8.09 -1.55 15.60
C PHE A 67 -7.87 -1.54 17.11
N ASP A 68 -6.68 -1.91 17.56
CA ASP A 68 -6.33 -1.99 18.98
C ASP A 68 -4.94 -1.41 19.25
N PRO A 69 -4.85 -0.12 19.62
CA PRO A 69 -3.56 0.52 19.85
C PRO A 69 -2.78 -0.06 21.03
N TYR A 70 -3.48 -0.57 22.05
CA TYR A 70 -2.84 -1.14 23.23
C TYR A 70 -2.16 -2.47 22.90
N HIS A 71 -2.87 -3.37 22.20
CA HIS A 71 -2.28 -4.62 21.73
C HIS A 71 -1.15 -4.38 20.73
N ALA A 72 -1.28 -3.41 19.83
CA ALA A 72 -0.19 -3.05 18.92
C ALA A 72 1.07 -2.61 19.67
N GLN A 73 0.93 -1.73 20.65
CA GLN A 73 2.06 -1.24 21.46
C GLN A 73 2.73 -2.38 22.22
N LYS A 74 1.94 -3.26 22.85
CA LYS A 74 2.46 -4.44 23.55
C LYS A 74 3.21 -5.37 22.60
N SER A 75 2.69 -5.59 21.39
CA SER A 75 3.37 -6.39 20.38
C SER A 75 4.70 -5.75 19.95
N ILE A 76 4.78 -4.42 19.83
CA ILE A 76 6.05 -3.72 19.56
C ILE A 76 7.06 -3.96 20.70
N GLU A 77 6.64 -3.86 21.95
CA GLU A 77 7.52 -4.08 23.11
C GLU A 77 8.07 -5.51 23.14
N VAL A 78 7.21 -6.51 22.93
CA VAL A 78 7.62 -7.91 22.84
C VAL A 78 8.53 -8.14 21.63
N GLY A 79 8.24 -7.53 20.49
CA GLY A 79 9.09 -7.61 19.30
C GLY A 79 10.48 -7.03 19.54
N LYS A 80 10.58 -5.87 20.21
CA LYS A 80 11.87 -5.28 20.62
C LYS A 80 12.64 -6.20 21.57
N PHE A 81 11.96 -6.83 22.53
CA PHE A 81 12.59 -7.83 23.39
C PHE A 81 13.23 -8.97 22.59
N TYR A 82 12.54 -9.50 21.57
CA TYR A 82 13.11 -10.53 20.70
C TYR A 82 14.24 -10.01 19.80
N MET A 83 14.16 -8.76 19.32
CA MET A 83 15.26 -8.10 18.61
C MET A 83 16.54 -8.06 19.44
N ASP A 84 16.42 -7.70 20.72
CA ASP A 84 17.56 -7.62 21.65
C ASP A 84 18.14 -9.01 21.96
N LYS A 85 17.31 -10.05 21.89
CA LYS A 85 17.74 -11.46 22.00
C LYS A 85 18.35 -12.03 20.72
N GLY A 86 18.26 -11.31 19.61
CA GLY A 86 18.72 -11.77 18.29
C GLY A 86 17.74 -12.73 17.61
N ASP A 87 16.56 -12.97 18.18
CA ASP A 87 15.51 -13.79 17.56
C ASP A 87 14.67 -12.90 16.63
N TYR A 88 15.21 -12.67 15.43
CA TYR A 88 14.61 -11.77 14.47
C TYR A 88 13.30 -12.30 13.88
N ASP A 89 13.13 -13.62 13.80
CA ASP A 89 11.88 -14.23 13.35
C ASP A 89 10.74 -13.99 14.35
N ALA A 90 11.00 -14.22 15.64
CA ALA A 90 10.02 -13.89 16.67
C ALA A 90 9.72 -12.40 16.73
N ALA A 91 10.73 -11.54 16.55
CA ALA A 91 10.54 -10.09 16.48
C ALA A 91 9.62 -9.67 15.33
N ILE A 92 9.89 -10.16 14.11
CA ILE A 92 9.09 -9.87 12.91
C ILE A 92 7.63 -10.27 13.13
N ASN A 93 7.37 -11.47 13.64
CA ASN A 93 6.00 -11.93 13.92
C ASN A 93 5.25 -10.97 14.85
N ARG A 94 5.92 -10.42 15.87
CA ARG A 94 5.30 -9.46 16.79
C ARG A 94 5.08 -8.09 16.14
N PHE A 95 6.00 -7.64 15.29
CA PHE A 95 5.78 -6.40 14.55
C PHE A 95 4.68 -6.53 13.49
N GLU A 96 4.51 -7.71 12.88
CA GLU A 96 3.37 -8.01 12.01
C GLU A 96 2.05 -7.93 12.78
N ASP A 97 1.97 -8.50 13.99
CA ASP A 97 0.81 -8.36 14.85
C ASP A 97 0.52 -6.87 15.16
N ALA A 98 1.55 -6.07 15.46
CA ALA A 98 1.38 -4.63 15.68
C ALA A 98 0.85 -3.91 14.43
N ALA A 99 1.33 -4.27 13.24
CA ALA A 99 0.85 -3.74 11.97
C ALA A 99 -0.59 -4.19 11.66
N ARG A 100 -1.02 -5.38 12.11
CA ARG A 100 -2.41 -5.85 11.99
C ARG A 100 -3.35 -5.06 12.90
N TYR A 101 -2.96 -4.82 14.15
CA TYR A 101 -3.77 -4.06 15.11
C TYR A 101 -3.80 -2.56 14.81
N GLN A 102 -2.75 -2.01 14.21
CA GLN A 102 -2.72 -0.62 13.73
C GLN A 102 -2.13 -0.53 12.31
N PRO A 103 -2.96 -0.71 11.26
CA PRO A 103 -2.50 -0.72 9.87
C PRO A 103 -1.84 0.57 9.39
N LYS A 104 -2.11 1.70 10.06
CA LYS A 104 -1.54 3.01 9.74
C LYS A 104 -0.31 3.37 10.58
N LEU A 105 0.09 2.50 11.52
CA LEU A 105 1.26 2.76 12.36
C LEU A 105 2.53 2.41 11.55
N ALA A 106 3.36 3.42 11.31
CA ALA A 106 4.60 3.24 10.54
C ALA A 106 5.67 2.46 11.32
N LEU A 107 5.76 2.68 12.64
CA LEU A 107 6.85 2.16 13.49
C LEU A 107 7.12 0.63 13.35
N PRO A 108 6.12 -0.27 13.34
CA PRO A 108 6.35 -1.70 13.10
C PRO A 108 7.08 -1.99 11.79
N TRP A 109 6.84 -1.21 10.73
CA TRP A 109 7.49 -1.40 9.43
C TRP A 109 8.97 -1.01 9.44
N GLU A 110 9.35 0.04 10.18
CA GLU A 110 10.77 0.33 10.41
C GLU A 110 11.45 -0.81 11.16
N LEU A 111 10.82 -1.29 12.23
CA LEU A 111 11.39 -2.34 13.07
C LEU A 111 11.50 -3.68 12.33
N MET A 112 10.52 -4.03 11.48
CA MET A 112 10.63 -5.16 10.55
C MET A 112 11.76 -4.97 9.55
N GLY A 113 11.95 -3.77 9.00
CA GLY A 113 13.08 -3.47 8.12
C GLY A 113 14.42 -3.73 8.79
N GLU A 114 14.58 -3.29 10.04
CA GLU A 114 15.79 -3.55 10.85
C GLU A 114 16.00 -5.04 11.12
N ALA A 115 14.94 -5.76 11.45
CA ALA A 115 14.98 -7.20 11.67
C ALA A 115 15.42 -7.95 10.40
N TRP A 116 14.83 -7.62 9.25
CA TRP A 116 15.19 -8.24 7.96
C TRP A 116 16.62 -7.90 7.52
N GLU A 117 17.13 -6.69 7.78
CA GLU A 117 18.54 -6.35 7.56
C GLU A 117 19.47 -7.24 8.40
N LYS A 118 19.13 -7.45 9.67
CA LYS A 118 19.88 -8.34 10.56
C LYS A 118 19.82 -9.81 10.15
N LYS A 119 18.76 -10.21 9.44
CA LYS A 119 18.65 -11.52 8.77
C LYS A 119 19.31 -11.58 7.39
N HIS A 120 19.92 -10.48 6.92
CA HIS A 120 20.49 -10.35 5.58
C HIS A 120 19.49 -10.53 4.42
N ASP A 121 18.18 -10.45 4.68
CA ASP A 121 17.14 -10.49 3.64
C ASP A 121 16.86 -9.06 3.15
N LYS A 122 17.73 -8.59 2.23
CA LYS A 122 17.69 -7.22 1.71
C LYS A 122 16.37 -6.89 1.00
N GLY A 123 15.77 -7.87 0.33
CA GLY A 123 14.51 -7.69 -0.40
C GLY A 123 13.36 -7.38 0.56
N LYS A 124 13.22 -8.16 1.63
CA LYS A 124 12.18 -7.90 2.63
C LYS A 124 12.45 -6.66 3.47
N ALA A 125 13.72 -6.38 3.79
CA ALA A 125 14.09 -5.13 4.45
C ALA A 125 13.68 -3.90 3.62
N LEU A 126 13.99 -3.91 2.33
CA LEU A 126 13.63 -2.85 1.40
C LEU A 126 12.11 -2.65 1.32
N ALA A 127 11.34 -3.74 1.24
CA ALA A 127 9.88 -3.70 1.20
C ALA A 127 9.30 -3.08 2.48
N ALA A 128 9.79 -3.48 3.66
CA ALA A 128 9.34 -2.95 4.94
C ALA A 128 9.64 -1.45 5.09
N TYR A 129 10.84 -1.00 4.71
CA TYR A 129 11.19 0.42 4.74
C TYR A 129 10.41 1.26 3.74
N LYS A 130 10.12 0.74 2.54
CA LYS A 130 9.22 1.42 1.60
C LYS A 130 7.82 1.59 2.21
N LYS A 131 7.32 0.57 2.89
CA LYS A 131 6.02 0.65 3.57
C LYS A 131 6.00 1.69 4.70
N PHE A 132 7.09 1.80 5.46
CA PHE A 132 7.28 2.87 6.45
C PHE A 132 7.18 4.26 5.79
N LEU A 133 7.89 4.49 4.69
CA LEU A 133 7.89 5.78 3.96
C LEU A 133 6.54 6.12 3.34
N GLU A 134 5.74 5.11 2.95
CA GLU A 134 4.36 5.30 2.49
C GLU A 134 3.44 5.79 3.62
N LEU A 135 3.59 5.24 4.83
CA LEU A 135 2.73 5.54 5.97
C LEU A 135 3.09 6.86 6.66
N LEU A 136 4.37 7.24 6.64
CA LEU A 136 4.87 8.46 7.26
C LEU A 136 5.55 9.35 6.20
N PRO A 137 4.84 10.28 5.54
CA PRO A 137 5.45 11.15 4.54
C PRO A 137 6.33 12.26 5.15
N HIS A 138 6.18 12.55 6.46
CA HIS A 138 6.90 13.60 7.19
C HIS A 138 7.34 13.10 8.58
N GLY A 139 8.62 13.26 8.94
CA GLY A 139 9.16 12.84 10.24
C GLY A 139 10.70 12.87 10.30
N ALA A 140 11.26 12.85 11.51
CA ALA A 140 12.71 12.92 11.73
C ALA A 140 13.47 11.69 11.19
N ASP A 141 12.82 10.52 11.20
CA ASP A 141 13.47 9.26 10.81
C ASP A 141 13.51 9.04 9.28
N LEU A 142 12.85 9.89 8.47
CA LEU A 142 12.75 9.67 7.04
C LEU A 142 14.09 9.67 6.32
N ASP A 143 14.99 10.58 6.66
CA ASP A 143 16.28 10.65 5.98
C ASP A 143 17.17 9.46 6.35
N LYS A 144 17.04 8.94 7.59
CA LYS A 144 17.68 7.67 8.00
C LYS A 144 17.15 6.51 7.15
N ILE A 145 15.83 6.38 7.03
CA ILE A 145 15.21 5.28 6.28
C ILE A 145 15.48 5.39 4.78
N ARG A 146 15.40 6.58 4.18
CA ARG A 146 15.75 6.81 2.77
C ARG A 146 17.19 6.43 2.45
N LYS A 147 18.13 6.76 3.34
CA LYS A 147 19.55 6.34 3.18
C LYS A 147 19.69 4.81 3.22
N ARG A 148 18.98 4.14 4.14
CA ARG A 148 18.97 2.67 4.20
C ARG A 148 18.37 2.06 2.92
N VAL A 149 17.24 2.58 2.44
CA VAL A 149 16.62 2.16 1.17
C VAL A 149 17.60 2.29 0.00
N ALA A 150 18.22 3.47 -0.18
CA ALA A 150 19.16 3.69 -1.26
C ALA A 150 20.38 2.75 -1.19
N LYS A 151 20.88 2.49 0.02
CA LYS A 151 21.97 1.53 0.23
C LYS A 151 21.55 0.11 -0.14
N LEU A 152 20.39 -0.35 0.31
CA LEU A 152 19.88 -1.69 0.01
C LEU A 152 19.68 -1.89 -1.50
N GLU A 153 19.11 -0.89 -2.19
CA GLU A 153 18.96 -0.92 -3.65
C GLU A 153 20.31 -0.98 -4.37
N GLN A 154 21.28 -0.19 -3.93
CA GLN A 154 22.64 -0.22 -4.47
C GLN A 154 23.31 -1.58 -4.25
N ASP A 155 23.22 -2.13 -3.04
CA ASP A 155 23.84 -3.42 -2.70
C ASP A 155 23.21 -4.56 -3.50
N MET A 156 21.88 -4.56 -3.67
CA MET A 156 21.17 -5.53 -4.50
C MET A 156 21.54 -5.39 -5.99
N ALA A 157 21.72 -4.17 -6.50
CA ALA A 157 22.15 -3.94 -7.88
C ALA A 157 23.60 -4.39 -8.14
N ARG A 158 24.48 -4.30 -7.14
CA ARG A 158 25.86 -4.80 -7.22
C ARG A 158 25.94 -6.32 -7.23
N GLU A 159 25.02 -6.97 -6.53
CA GLU A 159 24.94 -8.43 -6.41
C GLU A 159 24.19 -9.10 -7.56
N ALA A 160 23.43 -8.33 -8.35
CA ALA A 160 22.77 -8.84 -9.53
C ALA A 160 23.83 -9.39 -10.52
N PRO A 161 23.67 -10.64 -11.01
CA PRO A 161 24.59 -11.17 -12.01
C PRO A 161 24.55 -10.26 -13.23
N LYS A 162 25.71 -9.72 -13.62
CA LYS A 162 25.84 -8.98 -14.87
C LYS A 162 25.42 -9.92 -15.98
N SER A 163 24.27 -9.65 -16.60
CA SER A 163 23.78 -10.39 -17.76
C SER A 163 24.89 -10.37 -18.81
N GLN A 164 25.46 -11.55 -19.09
CA GLN A 164 26.39 -11.76 -20.20
C GLN A 164 25.61 -11.94 -21.50
#